data_AF-A0A371JW17-F1
#
_entry.id   AF-A0A371JW17-F1
#
_cell.length_a   1.000
_cell.length_b   1.000
_cell.length_c   1.000
_cell.angle_alpha   90.00
_cell.angle_beta   90.00
_cell.angle_gamma   90.00
#
_symmetry.space_group_name_H-M   'P 1'
#
loop_
_entity.id
_entity.type
_entity.pdbx_description
1 polymer ?
#
loop_
_entity_poly.entity_id
_entity_poly.type
_entity_poly.pdbx_seq_one_letter_code
_entity_poly.pdbx_strand_id
1 'polypeptide(L)'
;MEFEPDKLERAKKRVEELKGFYIHMAVYVVVNVFILVNIYLRTDYFWQWPHFVTLFGWGLGLGFHAAKVFGFNPMFGRKWEERQIQKYIDKDKEEAKKYK
;
A
#
# COMPACT_ATOMS: atom_id res chain seq x y z
N MET A 1 -15.48 -9.79 28.09
CA MET A 1 -14.91 -10.19 26.78
C MET A 1 -15.39 -9.15 25.78
N GLU A 2 -14.75 -7.99 25.77
CA GLU A 2 -15.18 -6.80 25.02
C GLU A 2 -14.32 -6.71 23.74
N PHE A 3 -14.59 -7.60 22.79
CA PHE A 3 -13.79 -7.80 21.57
C PHE A 3 -14.47 -7.29 20.28
N GLU A 4 -15.68 -6.76 20.37
CA GLU A 4 -16.45 -6.27 19.21
C GLU A 4 -16.09 -4.86 18.72
N PRO A 5 -15.90 -3.83 19.57
CA PRO A 5 -15.61 -2.48 19.08
C PRO A 5 -14.28 -2.41 18.32
N ASP A 6 -13.28 -3.15 18.79
CA ASP A 6 -11.92 -3.19 18.23
C ASP A 6 -11.87 -3.87 16.84
N LYS A 7 -12.78 -4.84 16.58
CA LYS A 7 -12.92 -5.44 15.24
C LYS A 7 -13.62 -4.50 14.26
N LEU A 8 -14.66 -3.81 14.72
CA LEU A 8 -15.40 -2.85 13.90
C LEU A 8 -14.52 -1.66 13.51
N GLU A 9 -13.72 -1.13 14.45
CA GLU A 9 -12.79 -0.04 14.19
C GLU A 9 -11.71 -0.43 13.17
N ARG A 10 -11.11 -1.61 13.33
CA ARG A 10 -10.16 -2.16 12.35
C ARG A 10 -10.78 -2.31 10.97
N ALA A 11 -12.01 -2.80 10.88
CA ALA A 11 -12.73 -2.92 9.61
C ALA A 11 -13.03 -1.55 8.97
N LYS A 12 -13.43 -0.56 9.76
CA LYS A 12 -13.67 0.82 9.28
C LYS A 12 -12.39 1.45 8.73
N LYS A 13 -11.30 1.39 9.49
CA LYS A 13 -9.99 1.88 9.07
C LYS A 13 -9.53 1.22 7.77
N ARG A 14 -9.78 -0.09 7.64
CA ARG A 14 -9.46 -0.85 6.44
C ARG A 14 -10.21 -0.34 5.20
N VAL A 15 -11.50 -0.04 5.34
CA VAL A 15 -12.32 0.52 4.26
C VAL A 15 -11.86 1.93 3.89
N GLU A 16 -11.49 2.74 4.88
CA GLU A 16 -10.99 4.10 4.67
C GLU A 16 -9.66 4.11 3.88
N GLU A 17 -8.72 3.22 4.24
CA GLU A 17 -7.47 3.02 3.51
C GLU A 17 -7.71 2.61 2.04
N LEU A 18 -8.64 1.69 1.80
CA LEU A 18 -9.03 1.27 0.45
C LEU A 18 -9.63 2.43 -0.35
N LYS A 19 -10.56 3.19 0.24
CA LYS A 19 -11.16 4.36 -0.40
C LYS A 19 -10.10 5.41 -0.75
N GLY A 20 -9.20 5.72 0.19
CA GLY A 20 -8.09 6.64 -0.03
C GLY A 20 -7.20 6.20 -1.19
N PHE A 21 -6.90 4.90 -1.29
CA PHE A 21 -6.16 4.35 -2.42
C PHE A 21 -6.88 4.53 -3.75
N TYR A 22 -8.16 4.16 -3.83
CA TYR A 22 -8.93 4.28 -5.08
C TYR A 22 -9.08 5.73 -5.54
N ILE A 23 -9.24 6.67 -4.61
CA ILE A 23 -9.26 8.10 -4.94
C ILE A 23 -7.90 8.53 -5.48
N HIS A 24 -6.80 8.18 -4.82
CA HIS A 24 -5.45 8.51 -5.28
C HIS A 24 -5.16 7.92 -6.67
N MET A 25 -5.56 6.66 -6.90
CA MET A 25 -5.43 5.98 -8.19
C MET A 25 -6.26 6.67 -9.28
N ALA A 26 -7.52 7.03 -8.99
CA ALA A 26 -8.38 7.72 -9.95
C ALA A 26 -7.80 9.09 -10.34
N VAL A 27 -7.36 9.89 -9.36
CA VAL A 27 -6.67 11.17 -9.61
C VAL A 27 -5.41 10.96 -10.44
N TYR A 28 -4.59 9.96 -10.10
CA TYR A 28 -3.40 9.63 -10.85
C TYR A 28 -3.69 9.33 -12.33
N VAL A 29 -4.70 8.50 -12.61
CA VAL A 29 -5.08 8.16 -13.99
C VAL A 29 -5.60 9.39 -14.72
N VAL A 30 -6.56 10.12 -14.14
CA VAL A 30 -7.18 11.29 -14.80
C VAL A 30 -6.13 12.34 -15.14
N VAL A 31 -5.27 12.69 -14.19
CA VAL A 31 -4.25 13.73 -14.38
C VAL A 31 -3.20 13.30 -15.40
N ASN A 32 -2.68 12.07 -15.32
CA ASN A 32 -1.67 11.61 -16.28
C ASN A 32 -2.23 11.45 -17.69
N VAL A 33 -3.46 10.95 -17.84
CA VAL A 33 -4.12 10.88 -19.16
C VAL A 33 -4.28 12.29 -19.72
N PHE A 34 -4.76 13.25 -18.91
CA PHE A 34 -4.90 14.64 -19.34
C PHE A 34 -3.56 15.24 -19.82
N ILE A 35 -2.48 15.03 -19.06
CA ILE A 35 -1.13 15.51 -19.42
C ILE A 35 -0.66 14.87 -20.72
N LEU A 36 -0.71 13.53 -20.83
CA LEU A 36 -0.20 12.81 -22.00
C LEU A 36 -1.00 13.15 -23.27
N VAL A 37 -2.32 13.27 -23.18
CA VAL A 37 -3.16 13.71 -24.31
C VAL A 37 -2.79 15.13 -24.71
N ASN A 38 -2.60 16.05 -23.76
CA ASN A 38 -2.22 17.43 -24.07
C ASN A 38 -0.87 17.51 -24.78
N ILE A 39 0.12 16.73 -24.34
CA ILE A 39 1.42 16.63 -24.98
C ILE A 39 1.25 16.07 -26.40
N TYR A 40 0.56 14.93 -26.56
CA TYR A 40 0.34 14.28 -27.84
C TYR A 40 -0.28 15.21 -28.89
N LEU A 41 -1.22 16.07 -28.49
CA LEU A 41 -1.87 17.03 -29.38
C LEU A 41 -0.99 18.24 -29.75
N ARG A 42 0.12 18.49 -29.05
CA ARG A 42 0.95 19.71 -29.20
C ARG A 42 2.35 19.44 -29.72
N THR A 43 2.77 18.19 -29.88
CA THR A 43 4.12 17.82 -30.31
C THR A 43 4.11 16.67 -31.30
N ASP A 44 4.98 16.73 -32.30
CA ASP A 44 5.25 15.61 -33.21
C ASP A 44 6.21 14.58 -32.58
N TYR A 45 6.88 14.93 -31.48
CA TYR A 45 7.87 14.10 -30.77
C TYR A 45 7.33 13.53 -29.46
N PHE A 46 6.19 12.85 -29.49
CA PHE A 46 5.53 12.36 -28.28
C PHE A 46 6.36 11.37 -27.45
N TRP A 47 7.20 10.55 -28.10
CA TRP A 47 7.92 9.45 -27.45
C TRP A 47 9.22 9.86 -26.73
N GLN A 48 9.31 11.09 -26.25
CA GLN A 48 10.47 11.56 -25.50
C GLN A 48 10.34 11.24 -24.01
N TRP A 49 11.42 10.74 -23.40
CA TRP A 49 11.48 10.37 -21.99
C TRP A 49 10.93 11.43 -21.01
N PRO A 50 11.21 12.75 -21.19
CA PRO A 50 10.68 13.79 -20.29
C PRO A 50 9.15 13.80 -20.16
N HIS A 51 8.42 13.38 -21.19
CA HIS A 51 6.96 13.36 -21.20
C HIS A 51 6.35 12.33 -20.25
N PHE A 52 7.14 11.33 -19.83
CA PHE A 52 6.68 10.26 -18.94
C PHE A 52 7.16 10.42 -17.49
N VAL A 53 7.95 11.45 -17.17
CA VAL A 53 8.51 11.65 -15.83
C VAL A 53 7.42 11.79 -14.77
N THR A 54 6.32 12.50 -15.07
CA THR A 54 5.19 12.64 -14.15
C THR A 54 4.51 11.32 -13.86
N LEU A 55 4.31 10.50 -14.91
CA LEU A 55 3.74 9.16 -14.82
C LEU A 55 4.59 8.28 -13.90
N PHE A 56 5.89 8.18 -14.16
CA PHE A 56 6.77 7.32 -13.37
C PHE A 56 6.98 7.84 -11.94
N GLY A 57 7.17 9.15 -11.76
CA GLY A 57 7.39 9.75 -10.44
C GLY A 57 6.20 9.55 -9.50
N TRP A 58 4.98 9.87 -9.96
CA TRP A 58 3.77 9.64 -9.16
C TRP A 58 3.40 8.16 -9.09
N GLY A 59 3.70 7.39 -10.14
CA GLY A 59 3.44 5.95 -10.20
C GLY A 59 4.17 5.19 -9.09
N LEU A 60 5.40 5.60 -8.75
CA LEU A 60 6.13 5.04 -7.61
C LEU A 60 5.40 5.32 -6.28
N GLY A 61 4.94 6.56 -6.06
CA GLY A 61 4.17 6.92 -4.86
C GLY A 61 2.85 6.14 -4.76
N LEU A 62 2.14 5.99 -5.88
CA LEU A 62 0.93 5.16 -5.97
C LEU A 62 1.24 3.68 -5.66
N GLY A 63 2.37 3.16 -6.15
CA GLY A 63 2.87 1.82 -5.86
C GLY A 63 3.13 1.58 -4.38
N PHE A 64 3.78 2.52 -3.69
CA PHE A 64 3.96 2.43 -2.23
C PHE A 64 2.64 2.51 -1.46
N HIS A 65 1.70 3.35 -1.89
CA HIS A 65 0.37 3.40 -1.29
C HIS A 65 -0.38 2.06 -1.49
N ALA A 66 -0.31 1.48 -2.70
CA ALA A 66 -0.85 0.16 -2.98
C ALA A 66 -0.22 -0.91 -2.09
N ALA A 67 1.12 -0.90 -1.95
CA ALA A 67 1.84 -1.86 -1.11
C ALA A 67 1.36 -1.82 0.34
N LYS A 68 1.27 -0.61 0.92
CA LYS A 68 0.72 -0.38 2.26
C LYS A 68 -0.73 -0.87 2.37
N VAL A 69 -1.58 -0.47 1.43
CA VAL A 69 -3.01 -0.79 1.47
C VAL A 69 -3.23 -2.27 1.24
N PHE A 70 -2.58 -2.95 0.32
CA PHE A 70 -2.84 -4.39 0.11
C PHE A 70 -2.05 -5.31 1.03
N GLY A 71 -1.31 -4.76 2.00
CA GLY A 71 -0.45 -5.56 2.89
C GLY A 71 0.65 -6.28 2.11
N PHE A 72 1.03 -5.74 0.95
CA PHE A 72 2.17 -6.21 0.19
C PHE A 72 3.39 -5.53 0.80
N ASN A 73 4.10 -6.23 1.68
CA ASN A 73 5.39 -5.78 2.15
C ASN A 73 6.45 -6.33 1.19
N PRO A 74 6.99 -5.49 0.27
CA PRO A 74 7.94 -5.95 -0.75
C PRO A 74 9.24 -6.50 -0.15
N MET A 75 9.52 -6.19 1.13
CA MET A 75 10.70 -6.67 1.85
C MET A 75 10.45 -7.95 2.64
N PHE A 76 9.25 -8.15 3.18
CA PHE A 76 8.95 -9.28 4.08
C PHE A 76 7.57 -9.88 3.79
N GLY A 77 7.52 -11.07 3.16
CA GLY A 77 6.25 -11.76 2.89
C GLY A 77 5.56 -12.32 4.14
N ARG A 78 4.27 -12.68 4.02
CA ARG A 78 3.45 -13.26 5.13
C ARG A 78 4.13 -14.39 5.91
N LYS A 79 4.86 -15.28 5.21
CA LYS A 79 5.62 -16.37 5.86
C LYS A 79 6.73 -15.87 6.80
N TRP A 80 7.31 -14.71 6.53
CA TRP A 80 8.29 -14.11 7.43
C TRP A 80 7.60 -13.53 8.66
N GLU A 81 6.48 -12.80 8.48
CA GLU A 81 5.68 -12.27 9.59
C GLU A 81 5.18 -13.38 10.51
N GLU A 82 4.59 -14.44 9.96
CA GLU A 82 4.12 -15.61 10.72
C GLU A 82 5.25 -16.22 11.57
N ARG A 83 6.46 -16.35 11.01
CA ARG A 83 7.62 -16.85 11.76
C ARG A 83 8.04 -15.93 12.89
N GLN A 84 7.97 -14.61 12.72
CA GLN A 84 8.30 -13.68 13.81
C GLN A 84 7.25 -13.72 14.91
N ILE A 85 5.97 -13.72 14.56
CA ILE A 85 4.87 -13.84 15.53
C ILE A 85 5.02 -15.13 16.33
N GLN A 86 5.29 -16.25 15.67
CA GLN A 86 5.50 -17.53 16.33
C GLN A 86 6.69 -17.48 17.29
N LYS A 87 7.81 -16.86 16.89
CA LYS A 87 8.98 -16.69 17.77
C LYS A 87 8.66 -15.90 19.05
N TYR A 88 7.84 -14.85 18.97
CA TYR A 88 7.44 -14.09 20.16
C TYR A 88 6.52 -14.92 21.07
N ILE A 89 5.53 -15.61 20.49
CA ILE A 89 4.63 -16.50 21.26
C ILE A 89 5.42 -17.60 21.98
N ASP A 90 6.39 -18.20 21.31
CA ASP A 90 7.19 -19.28 21.90
C ASP A 90 8.11 -18.76 23.01
N LYS A 91 8.70 -17.56 22.85
CA LYS A 91 9.45 -16.89 23.91
C LYS A 91 8.59 -16.59 25.14
N ASP A 92 7.40 -16.03 24.95
CA ASP A 92 6.48 -15.73 26.06
C ASP A 92 6.08 -17.01 26.81
N LYS A 93 5.88 -18.13 26.09
CA LYS A 93 5.61 -19.44 26.70
C LYS A 93 6.79 -19.97 27.50
N GLU A 94 8.02 -19.80 27.02
CA GLU A 94 9.23 -20.20 27.74
C GLU A 94 9.43 -19.36 29.00
N GLU A 95 9.24 -18.05 28.93
CA GLU A 95 9.29 -17.17 30.10
C GLU A 95 8.22 -17.54 31.13
N ALA A 96 6.97 -17.75 30.71
CA ALA A 96 5.89 -18.15 31.60
C ALA A 96 6.14 -19.51 32.30
N LYS A 97 6.86 -20.44 31.65
CA LYS A 97 7.30 -21.71 32.27
C LYS A 97 8.43 -21.53 33.28
N LYS A 98 9.28 -20.51 33.12
CA LYS A 98 10.41 -20.25 34.01
C LYS A 98 9.99 -19.71 35.38
N TYR A 99 8.82 -19.07 35.44
CA TYR A 99 8.23 -18.52 36.67
C TYR A 99 7.18 -19.44 37.32
N LYS A 100 7.10 -20.70 36.89
CA LYS A 100 6.17 -21.71 37.39
C LYS A 100 6.93 -22.90 37.98
#